data_AF-A0A258BLH8-F1
#
_entry.id   AF-A0A258BLH8-F1
#
_cell.length_a   1.000
_cell.length_b   1.000
_cell.length_c   1.000
_cell.angle_alpha   90.00
_cell.angle_beta   90.00
_cell.angle_gamma   90.00
#
_symmetry.space_group_name_H-M   'P 1'
#
loop_
_entity.id
_entity.type
_entity.pdbx_description
1 polymer ?
#
loop_
_entity_poly.entity_id
_entity_poly.type
_entity_poly.pdbx_seq_one_letter_code
_entity_poly.pdbx_strand_id
1 'polypeptide(L)'
;MDTVQTKKVIGSAEYIKFPELQDTKVHARVDSGARTSAIWGDASVNETGHLEVVFFGDPTLRHTFTTYGRLAVAKSTGHIDKRFT
;
A
#
# COMPACT_ATOMS: atom_id res chain seq x y z
N MET A 1 34.00 -5.65 -14.63
CA MET A 1 33.02 -6.45 -15.40
C MET A 1 31.66 -6.10 -14.84
N ASP A 2 30.89 -5.28 -15.56
CA ASP A 2 29.53 -4.95 -15.15
C ASP A 2 28.63 -6.16 -15.38
N THR A 3 28.02 -6.67 -14.30
CA THR A 3 26.98 -7.68 -14.40
C THR A 3 25.74 -7.04 -14.99
N VAL A 4 25.42 -7.39 -16.24
CA VAL A 4 24.17 -6.99 -16.89
C VAL A 4 23.03 -7.61 -16.08
N GLN A 5 22.35 -6.81 -15.26
CA GLN A 5 21.12 -7.23 -14.60
C GLN A 5 20.04 -7.39 -15.67
N THR A 6 19.75 -8.63 -16.04
CA THR A 6 18.62 -8.97 -16.88
C THR A 6 17.35 -8.67 -16.09
N LYS A 7 16.66 -7.58 -16.45
CA LYS A 7 15.36 -7.24 -15.85
C LYS A 7 14.34 -8.31 -16.24
N LYS A 8 13.65 -8.85 -15.25
CA LYS A 8 12.52 -9.74 -15.47
C LYS A 8 11.34 -8.92 -16.02
N VAL A 9 10.79 -9.36 -17.16
CA VAL A 9 9.53 -8.81 -17.68
C VAL A 9 8.37 -9.39 -16.86
N ILE A 10 7.48 -8.52 -16.38
CA ILE A 10 6.28 -8.88 -15.62
C ILE A 10 5.03 -8.32 -16.31
N GLY A 11 3.86 -8.89 -16.01
CA GLY A 11 2.58 -8.43 -16.52
C GLY A 11 2.10 -7.13 -15.89
N SER A 12 0.96 -6.62 -16.39
CA SER A 12 0.28 -5.43 -15.85
C SER A 12 -0.46 -5.70 -14.53
N ALA A 13 -0.65 -6.96 -14.16
CA ALA A 13 -1.17 -7.40 -12.88
C ALA A 13 -0.44 -8.67 -12.43
N GLU A 14 0.01 -8.70 -11.18
CA GLU A 14 0.83 -9.78 -10.62
C GLU A 14 0.39 -10.09 -9.18
N TYR A 15 0.71 -11.28 -8.70
CA TYR A 15 0.60 -11.58 -7.28
C TYR A 15 1.82 -11.08 -6.53
N ILE A 16 1.59 -10.31 -5.48
CA ILE A 16 2.63 -9.88 -4.54
C ILE A 16 2.40 -10.50 -3.17
N LYS A 17 3.47 -10.59 -2.40
CA LYS A 17 3.46 -11.01 -1.00
C LYS A 17 3.99 -9.88 -0.14
N PHE A 18 3.38 -9.69 1.01
CA PHE A 18 3.90 -8.83 2.05
C PHE A 18 4.45 -9.72 3.17
N PRO A 19 5.78 -9.76 3.40
CA PRO A 19 6.37 -10.65 4.41
C PRO A 19 5.76 -10.45 5.80
N GLU A 20 5.38 -9.22 6.12
CA GLU A 20 4.81 -8.84 7.41
C GLU A 20 3.30 -9.16 7.53
N LEU A 21 2.63 -9.54 6.43
CA LEU A 21 1.20 -9.87 6.40
C LEU A 21 0.97 -11.36 6.13
N GLN A 22 1.60 -12.22 6.93
CA GLN A 22 1.32 -13.67 7.02
C GLN A 22 1.30 -14.40 5.66
N ASP A 23 2.28 -14.10 4.80
CA ASP A 23 2.46 -14.77 3.50
C ASP A 23 1.26 -14.66 2.54
N THR A 24 0.39 -13.68 2.78
CA THR A 24 -0.80 -13.39 1.98
C THR A 24 -0.41 -13.01 0.55
N LYS A 25 -1.07 -13.64 -0.42
CA LYS A 25 -0.96 -13.28 -1.84
C LYS A 25 -2.06 -12.32 -2.23
N VAL A 26 -1.67 -11.17 -2.75
CA VAL A 26 -2.62 -10.13 -3.19
C VAL A 26 -2.38 -9.81 -4.65
N HIS A 27 -3.45 -9.59 -5.40
CA HIS A 27 -3.36 -9.02 -6.74
C HIS A 27 -2.91 -7.56 -6.67
N ALA A 28 -1.80 -7.24 -7.33
CA ALA A 28 -1.32 -5.89 -7.50
C ALA A 28 -1.29 -5.52 -8.98
N ARG A 29 -1.81 -4.34 -9.30
CA ARG A 29 -1.63 -3.73 -10.62
C ARG A 29 -0.25 -3.09 -10.70
N VAL A 30 0.48 -3.39 -11.76
CA VAL A 30 1.74 -2.71 -12.12
C VAL A 30 1.38 -1.51 -12.98
N ASP A 31 1.43 -0.32 -12.39
CA ASP A 31 1.15 0.93 -13.08
C ASP A 31 2.46 1.72 -13.30
N SER A 32 3.01 1.63 -14.52
CA SER A 32 4.23 2.34 -14.88
C SER A 32 4.07 3.86 -14.97
N GLY A 33 2.84 4.38 -14.97
CA GLY A 33 2.55 5.81 -14.92
C GLY A 33 2.54 6.38 -13.49
N ALA A 34 2.43 5.53 -12.47
CA ALA A 34 2.42 5.95 -11.08
C ALA A 34 3.84 6.02 -10.50
N ARG A 35 4.15 7.12 -9.79
CA ARG A 35 5.44 7.29 -9.08
C ARG A 35 5.49 6.59 -7.73
N THR A 36 4.33 6.25 -7.17
CA THR A 36 4.18 5.71 -5.82
C THR A 36 3.29 4.48 -5.87
N SER A 37 3.59 3.50 -5.03
CA SER A 37 2.68 2.38 -4.76
C SER A 37 1.59 2.80 -3.78
N ALA A 38 0.43 2.16 -3.87
CA ALA A 38 -0.66 2.36 -2.92
C ALA A 38 -1.31 1.02 -2.60
N ILE A 39 -1.73 0.87 -1.35
CA ILE A 39 -2.48 -0.28 -0.86
C ILE A 39 -3.75 0.25 -0.18
N TRP A 40 -4.85 -0.49 -0.34
CA TRP A 40 -6.13 -0.13 0.26
C TRP A 40 -6.35 -0.84 1.59
N GLY A 41 -6.91 -0.13 2.54
CA GLY A 41 -7.26 -0.66 3.86
C GLY A 41 -8.03 0.36 4.67
N ASP A 42 -8.68 -0.13 5.71
CA ASP A 42 -9.29 0.70 6.75
C ASP A 42 -8.20 1.16 7.70
N ALA A 43 -8.11 2.47 7.90
CA ALA A 43 -7.03 3.07 8.67
C ALA A 43 -7.58 3.97 9.79
N SER A 44 -7.07 3.77 11.00
CA SER A 44 -7.40 4.57 12.18
C SER A 44 -6.14 4.93 12.96
N VAL A 45 -6.19 6.04 13.70
CA VAL A 45 -5.12 6.41 14.62
C VAL A 45 -5.56 6.03 16.02
N ASN A 46 -4.78 5.21 16.71
CA ASN A 46 -5.10 4.77 18.06
C ASN A 46 -4.74 5.83 19.12
N GLU A 47 -5.06 5.56 20.39
CA GLU A 47 -4.84 6.48 21.51
C GLU A 47 -3.35 6.82 21.75
N THR A 48 -2.44 5.94 21.32
CA THR A 48 -0.98 6.17 21.41
C THR A 48 -0.42 6.91 20.19
N GLY A 49 -1.27 7.27 19.23
CA GLY A 49 -0.91 8.04 18.05
C GLY A 49 -0.38 7.22 16.88
N HIS A 50 -0.33 5.89 16.99
CA HIS A 50 0.09 5.00 15.91
C HIS A 50 -1.04 4.78 14.89
N LEU A 51 -0.67 4.54 13.63
CA LEU A 51 -1.62 4.24 12.56
C LEU A 51 -1.87 2.74 12.50
N GLU A 52 -3.08 2.32 12.80
CA GLU A 52 -3.54 0.94 12.64
C GLU A 52 -4.23 0.81 11.29
N VAL A 53 -3.82 -0.19 10.51
CA VAL A 53 -4.36 -0.45 9.18
C VAL A 53 -4.83 -1.90 9.10
N VAL A 54 -6.06 -2.10 8.66
CA VAL A 54 -6.64 -3.40 8.30
C VAL A 54 -6.74 -3.45 6.78
N PHE A 55 -5.95 -4.31 6.15
CA PHE A 55 -5.86 -4.36 4.70
C PHE A 55 -7.00 -5.17 4.08
N PHE A 56 -7.54 -4.66 2.97
CA PHE A 56 -8.57 -5.33 2.17
C PHE A 56 -9.84 -5.75 2.92
N GLY A 57 -10.10 -5.16 4.10
CA GLY A 57 -11.23 -5.52 4.97
C GLY A 57 -11.08 -6.87 5.68
N ASP A 58 -9.89 -7.51 5.66
CA ASP A 58 -9.62 -8.74 6.41
C ASP A 58 -9.02 -8.40 7.79
N PRO A 59 -9.75 -8.64 8.90
CA PRO A 59 -9.27 -8.31 10.24
C PRO A 59 -7.98 -9.02 10.66
N THR A 60 -7.60 -10.11 9.98
CA THR A 60 -6.36 -10.85 10.25
C THR A 60 -5.15 -10.17 9.61
N LEU A 61 -5.36 -9.40 8.54
CA LEU A 61 -4.34 -8.69 7.80
C LEU A 61 -4.20 -7.26 8.33
N ARG A 62 -3.67 -7.16 9.55
CA ARG A 62 -3.45 -5.87 10.22
C ARG A 62 -1.97 -5.54 10.34
N HIS A 63 -1.67 -4.25 10.29
CA HIS A 63 -0.34 -3.73 10.60
C HIS A 63 -0.44 -2.39 11.33
N THR A 64 0.56 -2.09 12.15
CA THR A 64 0.61 -0.85 12.93
C THR A 64 1.88 -0.09 12.59
N PHE A 65 1.71 1.10 12.02
CA PHE A 65 2.81 2.01 11.68
C PHE A 65 3.04 3.02 12.82
N THR A 66 4.27 3.09 13.31
CA THR A 66 4.69 4.08 14.33
C THR A 66 5.07 5.42 13.72
N THR A 67 5.22 5.50 12.40
CA THR A 67 5.54 6.73 11.65
C THR A 67 4.73 6.76 10.38
N TYR A 68 4.03 7.87 10.14
CA TYR A 68 3.19 8.08 8.96
C TYR A 68 2.94 9.57 8.74
N GLY A 69 2.72 9.95 7.49
CA GLY A 69 2.20 11.25 7.07
C GLY A 69 0.68 11.20 6.88
N ARG A 70 0.03 12.37 6.97
CA ARG A 70 -1.39 12.54 6.59
C ARG A 70 -1.44 13.37 5.33
N LEU A 71 -2.14 12.88 4.31
CA LEU A 71 -2.33 13.57 3.04
C LEU A 71 -3.82 13.68 2.73
N ALA A 72 -4.33 14.90 2.68
CA ALA A 72 -5.68 15.17 2.18
C ALA A 72 -5.61 15.31 0.65
N VAL A 73 -6.25 14.40 -0.07
CA VAL A 73 -6.32 14.46 -1.54
C VAL A 73 -7.70 14.97 -1.94
N ALA A 74 -7.77 16.22 -2.38
CA ALA A 74 -8.99 16.80 -2.92
C ALA A 74 -9.29 16.19 -4.31
N LYS A 75 -10.47 15.59 -4.46
CA LYS A 75 -11.00 15.18 -5.76
C LYS A 75 -11.67 16.38 -6.44
N SER A 76 -11.70 16.39 -7.77
CA SER A 76 -12.41 17.41 -8.56
C SER A 76 -13.91 17.51 -8.27
N THR A 77 -14.48 16.53 -7.57
CA THR A 77 -15.86 16.49 -7.09
C THR A 77 -16.08 17.17 -5.73
N GLY A 78 -15.04 17.76 -5.12
CA GLY A 78 -15.09 18.36 -3.79
C GLY A 78 -14.97 17.36 -2.63
N HIS A 79 -14.89 16.05 -2.92
CA HIS A 79 -14.66 15.02 -1.91
C HIS A 79 -13.17 14.97 -1.53
N ILE A 80 -12.89 14.96 -0.22
CA ILE A 80 -11.52 14.85 0.30
C ILE A 80 -11.27 13.39 0.67
N ASP A 81 -10.32 12.77 -0.02
CA ASP A 81 -9.84 11.44 0.30
C ASP A 81 -8.71 11.54 1.33
N LYS A 82 -8.84 10.84 2.46
CA LYS A 82 -7.80 10.81 3.49
C LYS A 82 -6.81 9.70 3.14
N ARG A 83 -5.57 10.07 2.86
CA ARG A 83 -4.48 9.13 2.63
C ARG A 83 -3.43 9.23 3.73
N PHE A 84 -2.74 8.12 3.94
CA PHE A 84 -1.57 8.02 4.81
C PHE A 84 -0.36 7.62 3.97
N THR A 85 0.84 8.10 4.33
CA THR A 85 2.10 7.84 3.60
C THR A 85 3.21 7.43 4.54
#